data_AF-A0A2K2V683-F1
#
_entry.id   AF-A0A2K2V683-F1
#
_cell.length_a   1.000
_cell.length_b   1.000
_cell.length_c   1.000
_cell.angle_alpha   90.00
_cell.angle_beta   90.00
_cell.angle_gamma   90.00
#
_symmetry.space_group_name_H-M   'P 1'
#
loop_
_entity.id
_entity.type
_entity.pdbx_description
1 polymer ?
#
loop_
_entity_poly.entity_id
_entity_poly.type
_entity_poly.pdbx_seq_one_letter_code
_entity_poly.pdbx_strand_id
1 'polypeptide(L)'
;MLTGETAHVANWPGVTVELKEGHAIHHGKRIRFVDLPGTYSLTAGGAEEIAEAVARKFIVEGRPDVLVVITDATALDRTLYLVVRAMELTPNVIVVVNFMDCARRRAIH
;
A
#
# COMPACT_ATOMS: atom_id res chain seq x y z
N MET A 1 7.82 8.76 2.90
CA MET A 1 7.49 7.85 4.02
C MET A 1 6.96 8.70 5.17
N LEU A 2 5.86 8.31 5.81
CA LEU A 2 5.20 9.07 6.88
C LEU A 2 6.01 9.16 8.19
N THR A 3 7.17 8.51 8.28
CA THR A 3 7.84 8.23 9.56
C THR A 3 8.78 9.31 10.08
N GLY A 4 9.11 10.35 9.32
CA GLY A 4 9.97 11.44 9.79
C GLY A 4 11.45 11.04 9.95
N GLU A 5 11.78 9.90 10.59
CA GLU A 5 13.11 9.27 10.64
C GLU A 5 13.04 7.72 10.74
N THR A 6 14.20 7.08 10.50
CA THR A 6 14.49 5.62 10.44
C THR A 6 13.61 4.80 9.49
N ALA A 7 13.91 4.88 8.19
CA ALA A 7 13.55 3.85 7.23
C ALA A 7 14.67 2.80 7.18
N HIS A 8 14.41 1.58 7.63
CA HIS A 8 15.30 0.45 7.37
C HIS A 8 14.98 -0.10 5.98
N VAL A 9 16.00 -0.14 5.12
CA VAL A 9 15.89 -0.67 3.77
C VAL A 9 16.55 -2.04 3.75
N ALA A 10 15.78 -3.07 3.41
CA ALA A 10 16.24 -4.44 3.24
C ALA A 10 15.61 -5.06 1.99
N ASN A 11 15.87 -6.33 1.73
CA ASN A 11 15.11 -7.10 0.74
C ASN A 11 14.07 -7.97 1.45
N TRP A 12 12.91 -8.16 0.82
CA TRP A 12 11.93 -9.14 1.26
C TRP A 12 12.55 -10.55 1.25
N PRO A 13 12.19 -11.45 2.20
CA PRO A 13 12.82 -12.76 2.31
C PRO A 13 12.73 -13.57 1.01
N GLY A 14 13.89 -13.94 0.46
CA GLY A 14 13.98 -14.81 -0.72
C GLY A 14 13.72 -14.13 -2.07
N VAL A 15 13.61 -12.80 -2.13
CA VAL A 15 13.38 -12.06 -3.38
C VAL A 15 14.23 -10.78 -3.44
N THR A 16 14.37 -10.18 -4.62
CA THR A 16 15.12 -8.93 -4.85
C THR A 16 14.26 -7.67 -4.66
N VAL A 17 13.08 -7.82 -4.08
CA VAL A 17 12.13 -6.71 -3.88
C VAL A 17 12.53 -5.93 -2.63
N GLU A 18 12.61 -4.61 -2.75
CA GLU A 18 12.97 -3.71 -1.65
C GLU A 18 11.86 -3.68 -0.58
N LEU A 19 12.25 -3.84 0.68
CA LEU A 19 11.44 -3.67 1.86
C LEU A 19 11.83 -2.35 2.52
N LYS A 20 10.87 -1.43 2.62
CA LYS A 20 11.03 -0.22 3.45
C LYS A 20 10.15 -0.34 4.67
N GLU A 21 10.77 -0.32 5.83
CA GLU A 21 10.06 -0.29 7.10
C GLU A 21 10.48 0.96 7.88
N GLY A 22 9.53 1.59 8.57
CA GLY A 22 9.84 2.65 9.53
C GLY A 22 8.93 2.61 10.74
N HIS A 23 9.32 3.36 11.76
CA HIS A 23 8.54 3.47 12.99
C HIS A 23 8.25 4.92 13.32
N ALA A 24 7.09 5.18 13.93
CA ALA A 24 6.79 6.48 14.53
C ALA A 24 6.12 6.26 15.89
N ILE A 25 6.20 7.28 16.75
CA ILE A 25 5.41 7.34 17.98
C ILE A 25 4.36 8.43 17.81
N HIS A 26 3.10 8.08 17.98
CA HIS A 26 1.99 9.01 17.89
C HIS A 26 1.04 8.79 19.07
N HIS A 27 0.79 9.84 19.86
CA HIS A 27 -0.01 9.78 21.09
C HIS A 27 0.36 8.62 22.02
N GLY A 28 1.67 8.39 22.21
CA GLY A 28 2.19 7.32 23.06
C GLY A 28 2.08 5.91 22.47
N LYS A 29 1.54 5.74 21.25
CA LYS A 29 1.50 4.47 20.53
C LYS A 29 2.66 4.38 19.54
N ARG A 30 3.38 3.25 19.55
CA ARG A 30 4.38 2.93 18.53
C ARG A 30 3.65 2.36 17.30
N ILE A 31 3.82 3.01 16.17
CA ILE A 31 3.27 2.61 14.87
C ILE A 31 4.42 2.11 14.01
N ARG A 32 4.22 0.97 13.36
CA ARG A 32 5.15 0.38 12.40
C ARG A 32 4.54 0.54 11.02
N PHE A 33 5.27 1.18 10.13
CA PHE A 33 4.89 1.37 8.73
C PHE A 33 5.74 0.44 7.88
N VAL A 34 5.08 -0.37 7.07
CA VAL A 34 5.73 -1.23 6.09
C VAL A 34 5.24 -0.82 4.72
N ASP A 35 6.16 -0.41 3.86
CA ASP A 35 5.87 -0.10 2.46
C ASP A 35 5.76 -1.43 1.71
N LEU A 36 4.58 -1.68 1.15
CA LEU A 36 4.39 -2.83 0.29
C LEU A 36 4.84 -2.47 -1.12
N PRO A 37 5.39 -3.43 -1.88
CA PRO A 37 5.72 -3.21 -3.27
C PRO A 37 4.51 -2.64 -4.02
N GLY A 38 4.70 -1.55 -4.77
CA GLY A 38 3.63 -0.96 -5.56
C GLY A 38 3.19 -1.93 -6.64
N THR A 39 1.90 -2.28 -6.64
CA THR A 39 1.30 -3.14 -7.66
C THR A 39 0.09 -2.42 -8.25
N TYR A 40 -0.11 -2.58 -9.56
CA TYR A 40 -1.35 -2.14 -10.21
C TYR A 40 -2.44 -3.21 -10.19
N SER A 41 -2.12 -4.38 -9.63
CA SER A 41 -2.91 -5.60 -9.65
C SER A 41 -2.60 -6.42 -8.39
N LEU A 42 -3.63 -6.90 -7.71
CA LEU A 42 -3.54 -7.99 -6.72
C LEU A 42 -4.12 -9.29 -7.32
N THR A 43 -3.95 -9.48 -8.64
CA THR A 43 -4.28 -10.70 -9.39
C THR A 43 -3.05 -11.29 -10.08
N ALA A 44 -2.72 -12.54 -9.75
CA ALA A 44 -1.57 -13.26 -10.27
C ALA A 44 -1.54 -13.30 -11.81
N GLY A 45 -0.38 -12.96 -12.40
CA GLY A 45 -0.08 -13.10 -13.82
C GLY A 45 0.52 -11.84 -14.45
N GLY A 46 1.85 -11.70 -14.39
CA GLY A 46 2.58 -10.61 -15.06
C GLY A 46 4.01 -10.41 -14.53
N ALA A 47 4.78 -9.49 -15.11
CA ALA A 47 6.15 -9.17 -14.64
C ALA A 47 6.22 -8.65 -13.20
N GLU A 48 5.08 -8.24 -12.62
CA GLU A 48 4.89 -7.79 -11.23
C GLU A 48 4.50 -8.92 -10.26
N GLU A 49 4.42 -10.18 -10.72
CA GLU A 49 3.90 -11.32 -9.92
C GLU A 49 4.63 -11.55 -8.60
N ILE A 50 5.96 -11.35 -8.57
CA ILE A 50 6.76 -11.49 -7.34
C ILE A 50 6.39 -10.39 -6.33
N ALA A 51 6.26 -9.15 -6.79
CA ALA A 51 5.89 -8.01 -5.95
C ALA A 51 4.47 -8.18 -5.38
N GLU A 52 3.55 -8.66 -6.22
CA GLU A 52 2.19 -8.99 -5.82
C GLU A 52 2.13 -10.12 -4.80
N ALA A 53 2.83 -11.23 -5.05
CA ALA A 53 2.89 -12.36 -4.15
C ALA A 53 3.44 -11.94 -2.77
N VAL A 54 4.47 -11.10 -2.76
CA VAL A 54 5.03 -10.52 -1.53
C VAL A 54 4.00 -9.67 -0.79
N ALA A 55 3.33 -8.73 -1.47
CA ALA A 55 2.33 -7.87 -0.86
C ALA A 55 1.15 -8.69 -0.29
N ARG A 56 0.60 -9.62 -1.08
CA ARG A 56 -0.50 -10.50 -0.66
C ARG A 56 -0.09 -11.37 0.53
N LYS A 57 1.09 -12.00 0.46
CA LYS A 57 1.61 -12.84 1.55
C LYS A 57 1.75 -12.03 2.84
N PHE A 58 2.30 -10.82 2.76
CA PHE A 58 2.43 -9.96 3.94
C PHE A 58 1.09 -9.56 4.53
N ILE A 59 0.09 -9.20 3.72
CA ILE A 59 -1.24 -8.84 4.22
C ILE A 59 -1.89 -10.03 4.95
N VAL A 60 -1.82 -11.23 4.35
CA VAL A 60 -2.47 -12.43 4.88
C VAL A 60 -1.75 -13.00 6.11
N GLU A 61 -0.42 -13.15 6.05
CA GLU A 61 0.37 -13.76 7.11
C GLU A 61 0.79 -12.75 8.18
N GLY A 62 1.17 -11.54 7.76
CA GLY A 62 1.61 -10.47 8.66
C GLY A 62 0.48 -9.82 9.43
N ARG A 63 -0.78 -9.98 8.98
CA ARG A 63 -2.02 -9.49 9.62
C ARG A 63 -1.87 -8.07 10.18
N PRO A 64 -1.61 -7.08 9.32
CA PRO A 64 -1.49 -5.70 9.77
C PRO A 64 -2.78 -5.23 10.44
N ASP A 65 -2.67 -4.41 11.47
CA ASP A 65 -3.83 -3.82 12.15
C ASP A 65 -4.70 -3.00 11.18
N VAL A 66 -4.04 -2.31 10.25
CA VAL A 66 -4.66 -1.47 9.22
C VAL A 66 -3.86 -1.57 7.93
N LEU A 67 -4.56 -1.73 6.81
CA LEU A 67 -4.02 -1.60 5.46
C LEU A 67 -4.39 -0.24 4.88
N VAL A 68 -3.41 0.54 4.43
CA VAL A 68 -3.64 1.84 3.80
C VAL A 68 -3.46 1.70 2.30
N VAL A 69 -4.52 1.96 1.53
CA VAL A 69 -4.51 1.89 0.06
C VAL A 69 -4.58 3.30 -0.49
N ILE A 70 -3.56 3.69 -1.26
CA ILE A 70 -3.48 5.02 -1.87
C ILE A 70 -4.04 4.95 -3.30
N THR A 71 -5.05 5.76 -3.60
CA THR A 71 -5.69 5.85 -4.91
C THR A 71 -5.40 7.19 -5.60
N ASP A 72 -5.59 7.25 -6.92
CA ASP A 72 -5.40 8.46 -7.72
C ASP A 72 -6.78 9.05 -8.08
N ALA A 73 -7.05 10.27 -7.61
CA ALA A 73 -8.30 10.98 -7.88
C ALA A 73 -8.56 11.19 -9.38
N THR A 74 -7.52 11.19 -10.23
CA THR A 74 -7.64 11.40 -11.67
C THR A 74 -7.93 10.12 -12.46
N ALA A 75 -7.84 8.95 -11.82
CA ALA A 75 -8.06 7.62 -12.40
C ALA A 75 -8.68 6.67 -11.35
N LEU A 76 -9.78 7.11 -10.71
CA LEU A 76 -10.43 6.38 -9.62
C LEU A 76 -11.00 5.04 -10.09
N ASP A 77 -11.58 4.98 -11.27
CA ASP A 77 -12.08 3.74 -11.89
C ASP A 77 -11.03 2.62 -11.90
N ARG A 78 -9.80 2.95 -12.29
CA ARG A 78 -8.68 2.01 -12.30
C ARG A 78 -8.14 1.72 -10.90
N THR A 79 -7.99 2.76 -10.06
CA THR A 79 -7.34 2.61 -8.74
C THR A 79 -8.26 2.01 -7.67
N LEU A 80 -9.59 2.11 -7.82
CA LEU A 80 -10.55 1.45 -6.94
C LEU A 80 -10.54 -0.07 -7.11
N TYR A 81 -10.08 -0.61 -8.24
CA TYR A 81 -9.89 -2.05 -8.39
C TYR A 81 -8.94 -2.61 -7.31
N LEU A 82 -7.85 -1.89 -7.02
CA LEU A 82 -6.90 -2.27 -5.97
C LEU A 82 -7.56 -2.24 -4.58
N VAL A 83 -8.43 -1.26 -4.32
CA VAL A 83 -9.17 -1.15 -3.05
C VAL A 83 -10.06 -2.36 -2.84
N VAL A 84 -10.84 -2.75 -3.84
CA VAL A 84 -11.73 -3.92 -3.74
C VAL A 84 -10.93 -5.18 -3.42
N ARG A 85 -9.81 -5.40 -4.12
CA ARG A 85 -8.93 -6.55 -3.87
C ARG A 85 -8.29 -6.52 -2.48
N ALA A 86 -7.90 -5.35 -1.99
CA ALA A 86 -7.40 -5.20 -0.63
C ALA A 86 -8.47 -5.55 0.42
N MET A 87 -9.72 -5.14 0.20
CA MET A 87 -10.86 -5.46 1.06
C MET A 87 -11.22 -6.95 1.07
N GLU A 88 -10.91 -7.69 0.01
CA GLU A 88 -11.04 -9.16 -0.02
C GLU A 88 -10.01 -9.86 0.89
N LEU A 89 -8.86 -9.23 1.14
CA LEU A 89 -7.79 -9.80 1.98
C LEU A 89 -7.95 -9.44 3.47
N THR A 90 -8.52 -8.26 3.77
CA THR A 90 -8.74 -7.80 5.15
C THR A 90 -9.88 -6.78 5.21
N PRO A 91 -10.72 -6.79 6.27
CA PRO A 91 -11.74 -5.76 6.45
C PRO A 91 -11.17 -4.42 6.95
N ASN A 92 -9.93 -4.38 7.44
CA ASN A 92 -9.34 -3.18 8.06
C ASN A 92 -8.59 -2.34 7.02
N VAL A 93 -9.33 -1.69 6.12
CA VAL A 93 -8.76 -0.88 5.03
C VAL A 93 -9.08 0.60 5.21
N ILE A 94 -8.05 1.45 5.10
CA ILE A 94 -8.18 2.90 4.94
C ILE A 94 -7.83 3.26 3.51
N VAL A 95 -8.73 3.95 2.81
CA VAL A 95 -8.49 4.44 1.45
C VAL A 95 -8.07 5.90 1.51
N VAL A 96 -6.93 6.21 0.91
CA VAL A 96 -6.39 7.57 0.81
C VAL A 96 -6.45 8.00 -0.65
N VAL A 97 -7.34 8.95 -0.95
CA VAL A 97 -7.45 9.51 -2.30
C VAL A 97 -6.44 10.64 -2.48
N ASN A 98 -5.44 10.41 -3.32
CA ASN A 98 -4.38 11.34 -3.62
C ASN A 98 -4.66 12.15 -4.91
N PHE A 99 -3.91 13.22 -5.17
CA PHE A 99 -4.02 14.08 -6.37
C PHE A 99 -5.38 14.78 -6.56
N MET A 100 -6.09 15.09 -5.47
CA MET A 100 -7.38 15.80 -5.50
C MET A 100 -7.29 17.19 -6.16
N ASP A 101 -6.14 17.86 -6.07
CA ASP A 101 -5.88 19.15 -6.74
C ASP A 101 -5.80 18.99 -8.26
N CYS A 102 -5.19 17.90 -8.75
CA CYS A 102 -5.16 17.55 -10.17
C CYS A 102 -6.56 17.18 -10.67
N ALA A 103 -7.33 16.42 -9.91
CA ALA A 103 -8.71 16.07 -10.24
C ALA A 103 -9.59 17.33 -10.40
N ARG A 104 -9.51 18.27 -9.45
CA ARG A 104 -10.22 19.57 -9.53
C ARG A 104 -9.84 20.37 -10.78
N ARG A 105 -8.54 20.43 -11.11
CA ARG A 105 -8.06 21.11 -12.33
C ARG A 105 -8.58 20.48 -13.62
N ARG A 106 -8.89 19.18 -13.60
CA ARG A 106 -9.47 18.43 -14.72
C ARG A 106 -11.00 18.37 -14.67
N ALA A 107 -11.64 19.13 -13.77
CA ALA A 107 -13.09 19.13 -13.55
C ALA A 107 -13.68 17.74 -13.23
N ILE A 108 -12.89 16.90 -12.55
CA ILE A 108 -13.34 15.64 -11.98
C ILE A 108 -13.93 15.95 -10.60
N HIS A 109 -15.19 15.58 -10.38
CA HIS A 109 -15.98 15.89 -9.18
C HIS A 109 -16.23 14.65 -8.32
#